data_AF-A0A3B6SL84-F1
#
_entry.id   AF-A0A3B6SL84-F1
#
_cell.length_a   1.000
_cell.length_b   1.000
_cell.length_c   1.000
_cell.angle_alpha   90.00
_cell.angle_beta   90.00
_cell.angle_gamma   90.00
#
_symmetry.space_group_name_H-M   'P 1'
#
loop_
_entity.id
_entity.type
_entity.pdbx_description
1 polymer ?
#
loop_
_entity_poly.entity_id
_entity_poly.type
_entity_poly.pdbx_seq_one_letter_code
_entity_poly.pdbx_strand_id
1 'polypeptide(L)'
;MAAASFALALVLYLGLDLPEASPSQSYAADSDSTVEISYGSVIKLMHERTKFRLHSHDVPYGSGSGQQSVTSFPNVDDANSYWIVRPQPDTSAKQGHAITPGTIVRLQHMRTRKWLHSHLHASPITGNLEVSCFGGEGESDTGDYWIKKRTSGSKIDQRRSTRASHGLVVCVSPRARQVSVWSDGVMYLG
;
A
#
# COMPACT_ATOMS: atom_id res chain seq x y z
N MET A 1 49.59 -50.43 18.51
CA MET A 1 49.47 -48.98 18.28
C MET A 1 48.62 -48.76 17.04
N ALA A 2 47.40 -48.29 17.27
CA ALA A 2 46.50 -47.60 16.34
C ALA A 2 46.23 -48.22 14.94
N ALA A 3 45.37 -49.24 14.91
CA ALA A 3 44.46 -49.46 13.78
C ALA A 3 43.43 -48.32 13.76
N ALA A 4 43.84 -47.15 13.28
CA ALA A 4 43.01 -45.93 13.29
C ALA A 4 43.21 -45.14 11.99
N SER A 5 43.00 -45.77 10.83
CA SER A 5 43.06 -45.02 9.56
C SER A 5 42.12 -45.50 8.45
N PHE A 6 41.42 -46.63 8.60
CA PHE A 6 40.50 -47.13 7.57
C PHE A 6 39.00 -47.12 7.95
N ALA A 7 38.64 -46.58 9.12
CA ALA A 7 37.24 -46.45 9.53
C ALA A 7 36.62 -45.07 9.21
N LEU A 8 37.44 -44.05 8.98
CA LEU A 8 36.93 -42.68 8.73
C LEU A 8 36.55 -42.45 7.25
N ALA A 9 37.10 -43.23 6.32
CA ALA A 9 36.81 -43.08 4.89
C ALA A 9 35.46 -43.69 4.46
N LEU A 10 34.96 -44.71 5.16
CA LEU A 10 33.65 -45.31 4.85
C LEU A 10 32.47 -44.47 5.40
N VAL A 11 32.71 -43.74 6.49
CA VAL A 11 31.71 -42.81 7.08
C VAL A 11 31.50 -41.58 6.19
N LEU A 12 32.50 -41.19 5.38
CA LEU A 12 32.38 -40.12 4.39
C LEU A 12 31.69 -40.55 3.09
N TYR A 13 31.57 -41.85 2.80
CA TYR A 13 30.96 -42.34 1.55
C TYR A 13 29.52 -42.85 1.70
N LEU A 14 29.01 -43.02 2.93
CA LEU A 14 27.66 -43.57 3.19
C LEU A 14 26.83 -42.74 4.20
N GLY A 15 27.14 -41.46 4.42
CA GLY A 15 26.57 -40.71 5.56
C GLY A 15 26.26 -39.22 5.38
N LEU A 16 26.29 -38.67 4.16
CA LEU A 16 25.80 -37.30 3.93
C LEU A 16 24.63 -37.31 2.95
N ASP A 17 23.53 -37.93 3.36
CA ASP A 17 22.21 -37.56 2.85
C ASP A 17 21.82 -36.25 3.55
N LEU A 18 22.50 -35.16 3.17
CA LEU A 18 22.02 -33.81 3.48
C LEU A 18 20.73 -33.64 2.68
N PRO A 19 19.58 -33.32 3.32
CA PRO A 19 18.40 -32.97 2.55
C PRO A 19 18.79 -31.77 1.70
N GLU A 20 18.85 -32.01 0.39
CA GLU A 20 19.07 -31.01 -0.64
C GLU A 20 18.21 -29.81 -0.28
N ALA A 21 18.85 -28.69 0.06
CA ALA A 21 18.15 -27.46 0.38
C ALA A 21 17.35 -27.11 -0.88
N SER A 22 16.06 -27.44 -0.84
CA SER A 22 15.15 -27.17 -1.94
C SER A 22 15.33 -25.71 -2.33
N PRO A 23 15.58 -25.38 -3.61
CA PRO A 23 15.59 -23.99 -4.02
C PRO A 23 14.29 -23.38 -3.54
N SER A 24 14.39 -22.27 -2.79
CA SER A 24 13.24 -21.51 -2.33
C SER A 24 12.36 -21.28 -3.55
N GLN A 25 11.23 -21.99 -3.60
CA GLN A 25 10.24 -21.81 -4.64
C GLN A 25 9.80 -20.35 -4.54
N SER A 26 10.36 -19.51 -5.41
CA SER A 26 9.78 -18.22 -5.72
C SER A 26 8.44 -18.56 -6.35
N TYR A 27 7.38 -18.53 -5.53
CA TYR A 27 6.01 -18.60 -6.01
C TYR A 27 5.83 -17.39 -6.94
N ALA A 28 6.01 -17.61 -8.24
CA ALA A 28 5.55 -16.65 -9.21
C ALA A 28 4.04 -16.54 -8.98
N ALA A 29 3.59 -15.38 -8.51
CA ALA A 29 2.18 -15.14 -8.26
C ALA A 29 1.41 -15.50 -9.53
N ASP A 30 0.49 -16.44 -9.40
CA ASP A 30 -0.42 -16.81 -10.47
C ASP A 30 -1.09 -15.54 -10.99
N SER A 31 -0.93 -15.28 -12.29
CA SER A 31 -1.35 -14.03 -12.93
C SER A 31 -2.87 -13.84 -12.96
N ASP A 32 -3.63 -14.86 -12.53
CA ASP A 32 -5.09 -14.83 -12.38
C ASP A 32 -5.55 -14.76 -10.91
N SER A 33 -4.62 -14.79 -9.95
CA SER A 33 -4.97 -14.60 -8.54
C SER A 33 -5.24 -13.13 -8.24
N THR A 34 -6.50 -12.79 -7.95
CA THR A 34 -6.84 -11.50 -7.36
C THR A 34 -6.27 -11.44 -5.95
N VAL A 35 -5.12 -10.80 -5.79
CA VAL A 35 -4.50 -10.58 -4.47
C VAL A 35 -5.44 -9.74 -3.62
N GLU A 36 -6.00 -10.35 -2.58
CA GLU A 36 -6.84 -9.65 -1.62
C GLU A 36 -5.99 -8.78 -0.68
N ILE A 37 -6.41 -7.52 -0.50
CA ILE A 37 -5.76 -6.61 0.45
C ILE A 37 -6.35 -6.85 1.83
N SER A 38 -5.48 -7.01 2.82
CA SER A 38 -5.85 -7.19 4.23
C SER A 38 -5.41 -6.01 5.08
N TYR A 39 -5.97 -5.86 6.27
CA TYR A 39 -5.45 -4.91 7.25
C TYR A 39 -4.01 -5.28 7.63
N GLY A 40 -3.14 -4.28 7.74
CA GLY A 40 -1.70 -4.44 7.97
C GLY A 40 -0.87 -4.63 6.71
N SER A 41 -1.50 -4.83 5.54
CA SER A 41 -0.79 -4.84 4.27
C SER A 41 -0.12 -3.48 4.00
N VAL A 42 1.10 -3.54 3.47
CA VAL A 42 1.84 -2.38 2.97
C VAL A 42 1.60 -2.27 1.47
N ILE A 43 1.10 -1.11 1.03
CA ILE A 43 0.70 -0.89 -0.37
C ILE A 43 1.31 0.39 -0.94
N LYS A 44 1.42 0.43 -2.27
CA LYS A 44 1.59 1.68 -3.03
C LYS A 44 0.32 1.94 -3.82
N LEU A 45 -0.25 3.13 -3.68
CA LEU A 45 -1.46 3.53 -4.40
C LEU A 45 -1.06 4.23 -5.69
N MET A 46 -1.32 3.61 -6.83
CA MET A 46 -0.96 4.16 -8.14
C MET A 46 -2.19 4.81 -8.79
N HIS A 47 -2.04 6.06 -9.23
CA HIS A 47 -3.06 6.73 -10.01
C HIS A 47 -3.18 6.09 -11.40
N GLU A 48 -4.40 5.75 -11.82
CA GLU A 48 -4.64 4.92 -13.00
C GLU A 48 -4.15 5.59 -14.29
N ARG A 49 -4.35 6.91 -14.46
CA ARG A 49 -4.02 7.60 -15.71
C ARG A 49 -2.54 7.96 -15.82
N THR A 50 -1.96 8.53 -14.76
CA THR A 50 -0.57 9.05 -14.79
C THR A 50 0.47 8.01 -14.37
N LYS A 51 0.04 6.94 -13.71
CA LYS A 51 0.91 5.91 -13.11
C LYS A 51 1.81 6.42 -11.98
N PHE A 52 1.59 7.64 -11.50
CA PHE A 52 2.30 8.17 -10.32
C PHE A 52 1.71 7.57 -9.05
N ARG A 53 2.51 7.50 -8.00
CA ARG A 53 2.14 6.87 -6.73
C ARG A 53 1.84 7.92 -5.67
N LEU A 54 0.87 7.65 -4.81
CA LEU A 54 0.61 8.45 -3.63
C LEU A 54 1.85 8.51 -2.76
N HIS A 55 2.28 9.71 -2.43
CA HIS A 55 3.56 9.99 -1.79
C HIS A 55 3.38 11.06 -0.72
N SER A 56 4.17 10.98 0.35
CA SER A 56 4.31 12.07 1.31
C SER A 56 5.75 12.17 1.80
N HIS A 57 6.13 13.32 2.35
CA HIS A 57 7.46 13.61 2.83
C HIS A 57 7.37 14.69 3.91
N ASP A 58 8.46 14.93 4.65
CA ASP A 58 8.44 15.84 5.79
C ASP A 58 8.54 17.32 5.39
N VAL A 59 7.60 17.76 4.54
CA VAL A 59 7.43 19.15 4.13
C VAL A 59 5.94 19.52 4.25
N PRO A 60 5.59 20.54 5.03
CA PRO A 60 4.22 21.03 5.16
C PRO A 60 3.79 21.87 3.96
N TYR A 61 2.48 22.03 3.78
CA TYR A 61 1.95 23.05 2.88
C TYR A 61 2.25 24.46 3.41
N GLY A 62 2.54 25.40 2.52
CA GLY A 62 2.70 26.83 2.86
C GLY A 62 1.37 27.60 2.95
N SER A 63 0.25 26.94 2.64
CA SER A 63 -1.11 27.48 2.60
C SER A 63 -2.09 26.45 3.18
N GLY A 64 -3.37 26.80 3.23
CA GLY A 64 -4.41 25.87 3.69
C GLY A 64 -4.22 25.53 5.15
N SER A 65 -4.09 24.24 5.47
CA SER A 65 -3.97 23.79 6.87
C SER A 65 -2.57 23.93 7.47
N GLY A 66 -1.54 24.09 6.65
CA GLY A 66 -0.15 23.99 7.08
C GLY A 66 0.29 22.59 7.49
N GLN A 67 -0.52 21.55 7.27
CA GLN A 67 -0.18 20.15 7.57
C GLN A 67 0.80 19.58 6.54
N GLN A 68 1.33 18.38 6.81
CA GLN A 68 2.28 17.70 5.94
C GLN A 68 1.67 17.47 4.55
N SER A 69 2.45 17.77 3.52
CA SER A 69 1.98 17.70 2.14
C SER A 69 1.85 16.26 1.64
N VAL A 70 0.91 16.04 0.73
CA VAL A 70 0.67 14.77 0.05
C VAL A 70 0.68 15.03 -1.44
N THR A 71 1.54 14.31 -2.15
CA THR A 71 1.78 14.51 -3.57
C THR A 71 1.72 13.19 -4.33
N SER A 72 1.99 13.27 -5.63
CA SER A 72 2.18 12.10 -6.48
C SER A 72 3.64 12.04 -6.94
N PHE A 73 4.25 10.85 -6.88
CA PHE A 73 5.65 10.65 -7.24
C PHE A 73 5.81 9.66 -8.41
N PRO A 74 6.62 9.98 -9.44
CA PRO A 74 6.77 9.14 -10.62
C PRO A 74 7.62 7.88 -10.38
N ASN A 75 8.61 7.95 -9.48
CA ASN A 75 9.53 6.84 -9.24
C ASN A 75 8.78 5.65 -8.63
N VAL A 76 9.02 4.46 -9.19
CA VAL A 76 8.44 3.21 -8.71
C VAL A 76 9.03 2.81 -7.37
N ASP A 77 10.33 3.00 -7.20
CA ASP A 77 11.12 2.50 -6.07
C ASP A 77 11.38 3.57 -5.01
N ASP A 78 10.34 4.35 -4.73
CA ASP A 78 10.36 5.31 -3.63
C ASP A 78 9.76 4.71 -2.35
N ALA A 79 10.47 4.91 -1.24
CA ALA A 79 10.06 4.44 0.08
C ALA A 79 9.05 5.38 0.77
N ASN A 80 8.96 6.64 0.33
CA ASN A 80 7.90 7.59 0.74
C ASN A 80 6.54 7.32 0.08
N SER A 81 6.47 6.30 -0.78
CA SER A 81 5.24 5.90 -1.46
C SER A 81 4.56 4.70 -0.79
N TYR A 82 5.08 4.23 0.36
CA TYR A 82 4.50 3.11 1.10
C TYR A 82 3.50 3.55 2.16
N TRP A 83 2.34 2.90 2.14
CA TRP A 83 1.22 3.15 3.05
C TRP A 83 0.77 1.85 3.70
N ILE A 84 0.53 1.89 5.02
CA ILE A 84 -0.02 0.75 5.77
C ILE A 84 -1.53 0.93 5.87
N VAL A 85 -2.27 -0.12 5.50
CA VAL A 85 -3.73 -0.11 5.67
C VAL A 85 -4.07 -0.50 7.11
N ARG A 86 -4.79 0.37 7.82
CA ARG A 86 -5.17 0.18 9.22
C ARG A 86 -6.69 0.20 9.38
N PRO A 87 -7.24 -0.55 10.34
CA PRO A 87 -8.66 -0.48 10.66
C PRO A 87 -9.00 0.85 11.34
N GLN A 88 -10.28 1.21 11.30
CA GLN A 88 -10.83 2.24 12.17
C GLN A 88 -10.62 1.84 13.65
N PRO A 89 -10.30 2.79 14.55
CA PRO A 89 -10.24 2.52 15.99
C PRO A 89 -11.54 1.89 16.50
N ASP A 90 -11.44 1.12 17.57
CA ASP A 90 -12.59 0.53 18.30
C ASP A 90 -13.48 -0.41 17.45
N THR A 91 -12.93 -0.96 16.36
CA THR A 91 -13.57 -2.02 15.57
C THR A 91 -13.01 -3.39 15.92
N SER A 92 -13.76 -4.45 15.63
CA SER A 92 -13.28 -5.84 15.77
C SER A 92 -12.27 -6.26 14.68
N ALA A 93 -11.95 -5.37 13.74
CA ALA A 93 -11.04 -5.65 12.64
C ALA A 93 -9.58 -5.73 13.12
N LYS A 94 -8.90 -6.81 12.75
CA LYS A 94 -7.51 -7.10 13.12
C LYS A 94 -6.64 -7.20 11.87
N GLN A 95 -5.33 -7.09 12.06
CA GLN A 95 -4.36 -7.36 11.01
C GLN A 95 -4.58 -8.76 10.41
N GLY A 96 -4.55 -8.87 9.09
CA GLY A 96 -4.86 -10.09 8.34
C GLY A 96 -6.33 -10.24 7.93
N HIS A 97 -7.28 -9.49 8.51
CA HIS A 97 -8.65 -9.49 8.00
C HIS A 97 -8.72 -8.87 6.60
N ALA A 98 -9.39 -9.54 5.68
CA ALA A 98 -9.62 -9.08 4.32
C ALA A 98 -10.47 -7.79 4.30
N ILE A 99 -10.12 -6.87 3.40
CA ILE A 99 -10.81 -5.59 3.26
C ILE A 99 -11.83 -5.70 2.13
N THR A 100 -13.11 -5.67 2.45
CA THR A 100 -14.19 -5.73 1.46
C THR A 100 -14.58 -4.33 0.96
N PRO A 101 -15.11 -4.18 -0.26
CA PRO A 101 -15.65 -2.90 -0.71
C PRO A 101 -16.73 -2.37 0.23
N GLY A 102 -16.71 -1.06 0.50
CA GLY A 102 -17.60 -0.39 1.44
C GLY A 102 -17.05 -0.26 2.86
N THR A 103 -15.95 -0.95 3.18
CA THR A 103 -15.31 -0.83 4.50
C THR A 103 -14.55 0.49 4.67
N ILE A 104 -14.54 0.98 5.91
CA ILE A 104 -13.74 2.12 6.32
C ILE A 104 -12.33 1.63 6.67
N VAL A 105 -11.34 2.34 6.17
CA VAL A 105 -9.92 2.10 6.40
C VAL A 105 -9.24 3.43 6.74
N ARG A 106 -8.08 3.34 7.38
CA ARG A 106 -7.12 4.43 7.52
C ARG A 106 -5.85 4.06 6.78
N LEU A 107 -5.17 5.05 6.21
CA LEU A 107 -3.91 4.85 5.49
C LEU A 107 -2.81 5.60 6.25
N GLN A 108 -1.83 4.86 6.75
CA GLN A 108 -0.71 5.42 7.49
C GLN A 108 0.52 5.51 6.60
N HIS A 109 1.13 6.68 6.48
CA HIS A 109 2.38 6.85 5.77
C HIS A 109 3.51 6.17 6.55
N MET A 110 4.24 5.24 5.92
CA MET A 110 5.22 4.41 6.63
C MET A 110 6.36 5.20 7.27
N ARG A 111 6.87 6.22 6.57
CA ARG A 111 8.04 6.96 7.04
C ARG A 111 7.70 7.95 8.15
N THR A 112 6.64 8.73 7.98
CA THR A 112 6.29 9.82 8.91
C THR A 112 5.27 9.43 9.97
N ARG A 113 4.68 8.22 9.86
CA ARG A 113 3.65 7.68 10.76
C ARG A 113 2.36 8.52 10.85
N LYS A 114 2.20 9.49 9.96
CA LYS A 114 1.02 10.34 9.83
C LYS A 114 -0.07 9.63 9.02
N TRP A 115 -1.31 10.04 9.24
CA TRP A 115 -2.48 9.51 8.56
C TRP A 115 -2.77 10.31 7.29
N LEU A 116 -3.17 9.64 6.22
CA LEU A 116 -3.79 10.32 5.08
C LEU A 116 -5.09 10.95 5.58
N HIS A 117 -5.20 12.26 5.42
CA HIS A 117 -6.22 13.08 6.06
C HIS A 117 -6.85 14.03 5.05
N SER A 118 -8.11 14.39 5.29
CA SER A 118 -8.76 15.48 4.57
C SER A 118 -9.80 16.20 5.44
N HIS A 119 -9.99 17.48 5.13
CA HIS A 119 -10.76 18.45 5.92
C HIS A 119 -11.25 19.60 5.05
N LEU A 120 -11.94 20.57 5.67
CA LEU A 120 -12.52 21.73 5.01
C LEU A 120 -11.50 22.86 4.77
N HIS A 121 -10.36 22.52 4.16
CA HIS A 121 -9.38 23.48 3.68
C HIS A 121 -9.21 23.36 2.16
N ALA A 122 -8.90 24.49 1.53
CA ALA A 122 -8.65 24.55 0.10
C ALA A 122 -7.25 24.02 -0.22
N SER A 123 -7.15 23.15 -1.22
CA SER A 123 -5.92 22.61 -1.73
C SER A 123 -5.08 23.71 -2.39
N PRO A 124 -3.74 23.64 -2.32
CA PRO A 124 -2.87 24.76 -2.73
C PRO A 124 -2.98 25.17 -4.20
N ILE A 125 -3.36 24.25 -5.10
CA ILE A 125 -3.34 24.48 -6.56
C ILE A 125 -4.75 24.70 -7.12
N THR A 126 -5.69 23.79 -6.84
CA THR A 126 -7.02 23.83 -7.47
C THR A 126 -8.10 24.47 -6.61
N GLY A 127 -7.86 24.69 -5.32
CA GLY A 127 -8.88 25.17 -4.40
C GLY A 127 -9.94 24.13 -4.02
N ASN A 128 -9.83 22.89 -4.52
CA ASN A 128 -10.61 21.72 -4.07
C ASN A 128 -10.30 21.36 -2.61
N LEU A 129 -10.92 20.33 -2.03
CA LEU A 129 -10.57 19.94 -0.65
C LEU A 129 -9.12 19.43 -0.57
N GLU A 130 -8.39 19.96 0.40
CA GLU A 130 -7.01 19.61 0.69
C GLU A 130 -6.91 18.16 1.19
N VAL A 131 -5.91 17.45 0.68
CA VAL A 131 -5.46 16.16 1.20
C VAL A 131 -4.06 16.34 1.78
N SER A 132 -3.89 15.90 3.03
CA SER A 132 -2.70 16.13 3.84
C SER A 132 -2.30 14.87 4.61
N CYS A 133 -1.15 14.92 5.28
CA CYS A 133 -0.75 13.97 6.29
C CYS A 133 -0.88 14.59 7.69
N PHE A 134 -1.72 14.01 8.54
CA PHE A 134 -2.05 14.56 9.86
C PHE A 134 -1.68 13.61 11.02
N GLY A 135 -1.43 14.20 12.19
CA GLY A 135 -1.29 13.48 13.45
C GLY A 135 -0.08 12.54 13.54
N GLY A 136 -0.32 11.36 14.11
CA GLY A 136 0.65 10.31 14.43
C GLY A 136 -0.02 9.06 15.01
N GLU A 137 0.74 8.10 15.55
CA GLU A 137 0.16 6.81 16.00
C GLU A 137 -0.95 6.95 17.07
N GLY A 138 -0.86 7.97 17.94
CA GLY A 138 -1.87 8.26 18.97
C GLY A 138 -2.83 9.40 18.62
N GLU A 139 -2.67 10.04 17.46
CA GLU A 139 -3.45 11.21 17.05
C GLU A 139 -4.10 10.92 15.70
N SER A 140 -5.37 10.54 15.74
CA SER A 140 -6.18 10.21 14.58
C SER A 140 -7.62 10.62 14.84
N ASP A 141 -8.30 11.08 13.81
CA ASP A 141 -9.69 11.49 13.90
C ASP A 141 -10.52 11.00 12.69
N THR A 142 -11.76 11.45 12.61
CA THR A 142 -12.68 11.09 11.52
C THR A 142 -12.26 11.58 10.13
N GLY A 143 -11.35 12.55 10.03
CA GLY A 143 -10.79 13.02 8.76
C GLY A 143 -9.81 12.02 8.14
N ASP A 144 -9.33 11.06 8.92
CA ASP A 144 -8.45 9.97 8.45
C ASP A 144 -9.22 8.78 7.87
N TYR A 145 -10.55 8.81 7.90
CA TYR A 145 -11.38 7.69 7.51
C TYR A 145 -11.63 7.72 6.01
N TRP A 146 -11.35 6.60 5.36
CA TRP A 146 -11.50 6.43 3.91
C TRP A 146 -12.31 5.18 3.59
N ILE A 147 -13.25 5.28 2.65
CA ILE A 147 -14.07 4.13 2.25
C ILE A 147 -13.41 3.46 1.04
N LYS A 148 -13.11 2.16 1.14
CA LYS A 148 -12.70 1.35 -0.02
C LYS A 148 -13.87 1.25 -0.99
N LYS A 149 -13.75 1.78 -2.20
CA LYS A 149 -14.72 1.53 -3.28
C LYS A 149 -14.35 0.28 -4.08
N ARG A 150 -15.36 -0.32 -4.73
CA ARG A 150 -15.13 -1.37 -5.70
C ARG A 150 -14.51 -0.75 -6.95
N THR A 151 -13.33 -1.22 -7.34
CA THR A 151 -12.76 -0.90 -8.64
C THR A 151 -13.63 -1.62 -9.68
N SER A 152 -14.38 -0.90 -10.51
CA SER A 152 -14.98 -1.50 -11.70
C SER A 152 -13.84 -1.89 -12.61
N GLY A 153 -13.49 -3.18 -12.68
CA GLY A 153 -12.57 -3.65 -13.70
C GLY A 153 -13.12 -3.22 -15.06
N SER A 154 -12.35 -2.44 -15.81
CA SER A 154 -12.61 -2.28 -17.25
C SER A 154 -12.77 -3.68 -17.82
N LYS A 155 -13.89 -3.93 -18.52
CA LYS A 155 -14.04 -5.15 -19.31
C LYS A 155 -12.80 -5.30 -20.18
N ILE A 156 -12.05 -6.38 -19.97
CA ILE A 156 -10.94 -6.76 -20.84
C ILE A 156 -11.57 -7.08 -22.20
N ASP A 157 -11.34 -6.22 -23.19
CA ASP A 157 -11.55 -6.59 -24.59
C ASP A 157 -10.52 -7.68 -24.92
N GLN A 158 -11.01 -8.91 -25.14
CA GLN A 158 -10.24 -10.16 -25.26
C GLN A 158 -9.31 -10.23 -26.49
N ARG A 159 -9.02 -9.12 -27.17
CA ARG A 159 -8.20 -9.12 -28.39
C ARG A 159 -6.80 -8.53 -28.26
N ARG A 160 -6.40 -7.94 -27.12
CA ARG A 160 -5.00 -7.52 -26.92
C ARG A 160 -4.48 -7.87 -25.53
N SER A 161 -3.63 -8.89 -25.56
CA SER A 161 -2.81 -9.47 -24.50
C SER A 161 -2.17 -8.47 -23.51
N THR A 162 -2.12 -8.90 -22.25
CA THR A 162 -1.24 -8.45 -21.14
C THR A 162 -1.42 -7.05 -20.54
N ARG A 163 -2.20 -6.94 -19.46
CA ARG A 163 -1.81 -6.11 -18.30
C ARG A 163 -2.66 -6.40 -17.06
N ALA A 164 -2.03 -6.97 -16.04
CA ALA A 164 -2.59 -7.08 -14.70
C ALA A 164 -2.82 -5.67 -14.11
N SER A 165 -4.09 -5.29 -13.99
CA SER A 165 -4.52 -4.07 -13.32
C SER A 165 -4.41 -4.29 -11.81
N HIS A 166 -3.31 -3.81 -11.24
CA HIS A 166 -3.13 -3.72 -9.80
C HIS A 166 -4.29 -2.91 -9.22
N GLY A 167 -5.04 -3.52 -8.30
CA GLY A 167 -6.28 -3.00 -7.77
C GLY A 167 -6.15 -1.57 -7.26
N LEU A 168 -6.71 -0.64 -8.02
CA LEU A 168 -6.88 0.75 -7.63
C LEU A 168 -7.84 0.78 -6.44
N VAL A 169 -7.31 0.89 -5.23
CA VAL A 169 -8.13 1.19 -4.05
C VAL A 169 -8.50 2.67 -4.15
N VAL A 170 -9.70 2.94 -4.67
CA VAL A 170 -10.27 4.28 -4.59
C VAL A 170 -10.80 4.45 -3.17
N CYS A 171 -10.02 5.15 -2.35
CA CYS A 171 -10.40 5.61 -1.03
C CYS A 171 -11.17 6.92 -1.17
N VAL A 172 -12.46 6.91 -0.82
CA VAL A 172 -13.31 8.11 -0.84
C VAL A 172 -13.50 8.60 0.60
N SER A 173 -13.21 9.88 0.87
CA SER A 173 -13.52 10.49 2.16
C SER A 173 -15.03 10.52 2.38
N PRO A 174 -15.56 10.02 3.52
CA PRO A 174 -16.98 10.06 3.87
C PRO A 174 -17.54 11.49 3.88
N ARG A 175 -16.70 12.49 4.21
CA ARG A 175 -17.09 13.90 4.29
C ARG A 175 -17.19 14.57 2.92
N ALA A 176 -16.43 14.09 1.93
CA ALA A 176 -16.34 14.76 0.64
C ALA A 176 -17.27 14.18 -0.44
N ARG A 177 -17.77 12.94 -0.33
CA ARG A 177 -18.48 12.24 -1.43
C ARG A 177 -17.74 12.32 -2.79
N GLN A 178 -16.43 12.55 -2.76
CA GLN A 178 -15.63 12.93 -3.92
C GLN A 178 -14.51 11.91 -4.12
N VAL A 179 -14.27 11.59 -5.38
CA VAL A 179 -13.15 10.72 -5.78
C VAL A 179 -11.88 11.57 -5.63
N SER A 180 -10.75 10.95 -5.33
CA SER A 180 -9.47 11.65 -5.41
C SER A 180 -9.28 12.07 -6.87
N VAL A 181 -9.43 13.35 -7.17
CA VAL A 181 -9.32 13.90 -8.54
C VAL A 181 -7.95 14.56 -8.68
N TRP A 182 -7.32 14.34 -9.83
CA TRP A 182 -5.96 14.76 -10.15
C TRP A 182 -5.94 15.98 -11.08
N SER A 183 -5.08 16.95 -10.77
CA SER A 183 -4.40 17.86 -11.72
C SER A 183 -3.07 18.34 -11.11
N ASP A 184 -2.07 18.61 -11.94
CA ASP A 184 -0.82 19.33 -11.57
C ASP A 184 -0.01 18.79 -10.37
N GLY A 185 -0.05 17.49 -10.12
CA GLY A 185 0.87 16.80 -9.19
C GLY A 185 0.49 16.79 -7.71
N VAL A 186 -0.60 17.47 -7.34
CA VAL A 186 -1.16 17.46 -5.97
C VAL A 186 -2.45 16.64 -5.94
N MET A 187 -2.66 15.90 -4.85
CA MET A 187 -3.90 15.15 -4.63
C MET A 187 -4.94 16.07 -3.97
N TYR A 188 -6.14 16.08 -4.51
CA TYR A 188 -7.30 16.76 -3.92
C TYR A 188 -8.56 15.93 -4.15
N LEU A 189 -9.59 16.22 -3.37
CA LEU A 189 -10.91 15.62 -3.57
C LEU A 189 -11.70 16.48 -4.53
N GLY A 190 -12.16 15.91 -5.65
CA GLY A 190 -12.95 16.58 -6.68
C GLY A 190 -14.29 15.90 -6.93
#